data_AF-A0A0A0QU48-F1
#
_entry.id   AF-A0A0A0QU48-F1
#
_cell.length_a   1.000
_cell.length_b   1.000
_cell.length_c   1.000
_cell.angle_alpha   90.00
_cell.angle_beta   90.00
_cell.angle_gamma   90.00
#
_symmetry.space_group_name_H-M   'P 1'
#
loop_
_entity.id
_entity.type
_entity.pdbx_description
1 polymer ?
#
loop_
_entity_poly.entity_id
_entity_poly.type
_entity_poly.pdbx_seq_one_letter_code
_entity_poly.pdbx_strand_id
1 'polypeptide(L)'
;QCFALHTSSCSGIFTQCSPDVTHCVAGLENSTLGTDVILTAFKDCLDPSQKSACGREVSFTASVVSFRVNRECCDSDFCNGGDVQVPPADNTPNG
;
A
#
# COMPACT_ATOMS: atom_id res chain seq x y z
N GLN A 1 -6.04 10.97 -4.57
CA GLN A 1 -5.50 10.50 -3.27
C GLN A 1 -6.62 9.87 -2.46
N CYS A 2 -6.37 8.80 -1.73
CA CYS A 2 -7.32 8.24 -0.76
C CYS A 2 -6.61 7.46 0.35
N PHE A 3 -7.29 7.37 1.49
CA PHE A 3 -6.89 6.58 2.65
C PHE A 3 -8.16 6.06 3.31
N ALA A 4 -8.24 4.76 3.55
CA ALA A 4 -9.40 4.14 4.18
C ALA A 4 -8.98 2.97 5.08
N LEU A 5 -9.67 2.84 6.22
CA LEU A 5 -9.47 1.78 7.20
C LEU A 5 -10.58 0.75 7.12
N HIS A 6 -10.28 -0.48 7.56
CA HIS A 6 -11.15 -1.64 7.54
C HIS A 6 -11.73 -1.97 6.15
N THR A 7 -10.99 -1.64 5.09
CA THR A 7 -11.38 -1.90 3.70
C THR A 7 -10.16 -2.21 2.84
N SER A 8 -10.35 -3.02 1.80
CA SER A 8 -9.32 -3.34 0.81
C SER A 8 -9.26 -2.34 -0.34
N SER A 9 -10.21 -1.41 -0.43
CA SER A 9 -10.26 -0.42 -1.49
C SER A 9 -10.57 0.97 -0.96
N CYS A 10 -10.10 1.97 -1.69
CA CYS A 10 -10.49 3.35 -1.46
C CYS A 10 -10.74 4.07 -2.79
N SER A 11 -11.77 4.90 -2.77
CA SER A 11 -12.17 5.78 -3.86
C SER A 11 -12.01 7.21 -3.37
N GLY A 12 -11.12 7.96 -4.01
CA GLY A 12 -10.89 9.37 -3.70
C GLY A 12 -10.83 10.20 -4.97
N ILE A 13 -10.78 11.51 -4.78
CA ILE A 13 -10.65 12.44 -5.90
C ILE A 13 -9.27 12.27 -6.54
N PHE A 14 -9.23 12.25 -7.87
CA PHE A 14 -7.98 12.30 -8.61
C PHE A 14 -7.34 13.68 -8.41
N THR A 15 -6.31 13.72 -7.57
CA THR A 15 -5.50 14.91 -7.35
C THR A 15 -4.25 14.78 -8.21
N GLN A 16 -3.95 15.82 -8.98
CA GLN A 16 -2.69 15.88 -9.71
C GLN A 16 -1.52 15.99 -8.72
N CYS A 17 -0.48 15.19 -8.93
CA CYS A 17 0.73 15.26 -8.13
C CYS A 17 1.47 16.58 -8.34
N SER A 18 2.33 16.94 -7.39
CA SER A 18 3.27 18.04 -7.60
C SER A 18 4.07 17.82 -8.90
N PRO A 19 4.46 18.86 -9.64
CA PRO A 19 5.22 18.72 -10.89
C PRO A 19 6.50 17.90 -10.75
N ASP A 20 7.11 17.92 -9.56
CA ASP A 20 8.35 17.19 -9.26
C ASP A 20 8.14 15.70 -8.89
N VAL A 21 6.88 15.25 -8.83
CA VAL A 21 6.50 13.88 -8.48
C VAL A 21 5.94 13.18 -9.71
N THR A 22 6.75 12.30 -10.30
CA THR A 22 6.41 11.56 -11.53
C THR A 22 5.85 10.16 -11.27
N HIS A 23 5.60 9.82 -10.01
CA HIS A 23 5.24 8.46 -9.60
C HIS A 23 3.97 8.49 -8.75
N CYS A 24 3.03 7.62 -9.06
CA CYS A 24 1.89 7.31 -8.21
C CYS A 24 2.18 6.05 -7.39
N VAL A 25 1.49 5.91 -6.26
CA VAL A 25 1.50 4.70 -5.43
C VAL A 25 0.07 4.29 -5.09
N ALA A 26 -0.18 2.98 -5.12
CA ALA A 26 -1.31 2.33 -4.47
C ALA A 26 -0.76 1.28 -3.52
N GLY A 27 -1.42 1.08 -2.39
CA GLY A 27 -0.98 0.06 -1.47
C GLY A 27 -2.06 -0.40 -0.53
N LEU A 28 -1.81 -1.58 0.00
CA LEU A 28 -2.59 -2.17 1.06
C LEU A 28 -1.67 -2.57 2.21
N GLU A 29 -2.09 -2.25 3.41
CA GLU A 29 -1.48 -2.71 4.65
C GLU A 29 -2.48 -3.55 5.42
N ASN A 30 -2.08 -4.77 5.79
CA ASN A 30 -2.78 -5.62 6.73
C ASN A 30 -1.96 -5.67 8.02
N SER A 31 -2.45 -5.00 9.05
CA SER A 31 -1.80 -4.88 10.34
C SER A 31 -2.63 -5.52 11.43
N THR A 32 -1.99 -6.24 12.34
CA THR A 32 -2.62 -6.86 13.51
C THR A 32 -1.96 -6.30 14.76
N LEU A 33 -2.76 -5.85 15.72
CA LEU A 33 -2.33 -5.42 17.04
C LEU A 33 -3.10 -6.24 18.09
N GLY A 34 -2.44 -7.20 18.73
CA GLY A 34 -3.10 -8.18 19.58
C GLY A 34 -4.09 -9.01 18.78
N THR A 35 -5.39 -8.80 19.02
CA THR A 35 -6.49 -9.44 18.27
C THR A 35 -7.09 -8.54 17.20
N ASP A 36 -6.74 -7.26 17.18
CA ASP A 36 -7.36 -6.27 16.30
C ASP A 36 -6.68 -6.28 14.94
N VAL A 37 -7.43 -6.63 13.90
CA VAL A 37 -6.97 -6.61 12.51
C VAL A 37 -7.43 -5.31 11.85
N ILE A 38 -6.47 -4.55 11.33
CA ILE A 38 -6.67 -3.28 10.65
C ILE A 38 -6.20 -3.45 9.21
N LEU A 39 -7.14 -3.28 8.28
CA LEU A 39 -6.85 -3.25 6.86
C LEU A 39 -6.86 -1.81 6.38
N THR A 40 -5.76 -1.35 5.80
CA THR A 40 -5.61 0.02 5.31
C THR A 40 -5.39 -0.02 3.80
N ALA A 41 -6.25 0.67 3.05
CA ALA A 41 -6.08 0.92 1.63
C ALA A 41 -5.68 2.37 1.39
N PHE A 42 -4.68 2.60 0.55
CA PHE A 42 -4.24 3.97 0.22
C PHE A 42 -3.83 4.13 -1.24
N LYS A 43 -4.01 5.36 -1.74
CA LYS A 43 -3.53 5.80 -3.06
C LYS A 43 -2.99 7.21 -2.92
N ASP A 44 -1.76 7.44 -3.38
CA ASP A 44 -1.12 8.74 -3.28
C ASP A 44 -0.10 8.98 -4.41
N CYS A 45 0.49 10.18 -4.43
CA CYS A 45 1.71 10.50 -5.12
C CYS A 45 2.90 9.93 -4.33
N LEU A 46 3.86 9.33 -5.01
CA LEU A 46 5.01 8.70 -4.39
C LEU A 46 6.16 9.71 -4.25
N ASP A 47 6.64 9.89 -3.03
CA ASP A 47 7.91 10.58 -2.78
C ASP A 47 9.06 9.83 -3.50
N PRO A 48 9.85 10.49 -4.37
CA PRO A 48 10.96 9.87 -5.08
C PRO A 48 11.96 9.12 -4.18
N SER A 49 12.15 9.57 -2.93
CA SER A 49 13.00 8.91 -1.93
C SER A 49 12.50 7.51 -1.54
N GLN A 50 11.20 7.23 -1.71
CA GLN A 50 10.56 5.96 -1.37
C GLN A 50 10.42 5.01 -2.57
N LYS A 51 10.97 5.35 -3.74
CA LYS A 51 10.87 4.51 -4.96
C LYS A 51 11.39 3.09 -4.77
N SER A 52 12.35 2.88 -3.89
CA SER A 52 12.89 1.55 -3.57
C SER A 52 11.88 0.61 -2.90
N ALA A 53 10.78 1.14 -2.34
CA ALA A 53 9.70 0.37 -1.72
C ALA A 53 8.64 -0.11 -2.73
N CYS A 54 8.71 0.31 -3.98
CA CYS A 54 7.75 -0.05 -5.02
C CYS A 54 7.91 -1.51 -5.49
N GLY A 55 6.78 -2.18 -5.74
CA GLY A 55 6.74 -3.57 -6.20
C GLY A 55 7.28 -4.56 -5.17
N ARG A 56 7.39 -4.13 -3.91
CA ARG A 56 7.88 -4.95 -2.81
C ARG A 56 6.76 -5.16 -1.82
N GLU A 57 6.70 -6.39 -1.35
CA GLU A 57 5.99 -6.71 -0.14
C GLU A 57 6.93 -6.65 1.05
N VAL A 58 6.49 -5.99 2.12
CA VAL A 58 7.20 -5.93 3.39
C VAL A 58 6.31 -6.55 4.44
N SER A 59 6.78 -7.64 5.04
CA SER A 59 6.13 -8.28 6.19
C SER A 59 7.00 -8.17 7.43
N PHE A 60 6.37 -7.87 8.55
CA PHE A 60 6.98 -7.90 9.87
C PHE A 60 6.05 -8.62 10.82
N THR A 61 6.64 -9.44 11.70
CA THR A 61 5.90 -10.18 12.72
C THR A 61 6.67 -10.15 14.02
N ALA A 62 6.00 -9.71 15.08
CA ALA A 62 6.45 -9.73 16.46
C ALA A 62 5.32 -10.26 17.35
N SER A 63 5.58 -10.45 18.64
CA SER A 63 4.68 -11.14 19.56
C SER A 63 3.27 -10.54 19.64
N VAL A 64 3.14 -9.21 19.54
CA VAL A 64 1.87 -8.48 19.69
C VAL A 64 1.48 -7.74 18.42
N VAL A 65 2.40 -7.56 17.47
CA VAL A 65 2.18 -6.76 16.28
C VAL A 65 2.69 -7.48 15.05
N SER A 66 1.89 -7.50 14.01
CA SER A 66 2.33 -7.89 12.68
C SER A 66 1.82 -6.89 11.66
N PHE A 67 2.58 -6.64 10.62
CA PHE A 67 2.09 -5.88 9.47
C PHE A 67 2.61 -6.51 8.19
N ARG A 68 1.77 -6.44 7.16
CA ARG A 68 2.10 -6.84 5.80
C ARG A 68 1.66 -5.73 4.87
N VAL A 69 2.61 -5.12 4.19
CA VAL A 69 2.41 -3.97 3.32
C VAL A 69 2.79 -4.36 1.89
N ASN A 70 1.86 -4.18 0.95
CA ASN A 70 2.14 -4.22 -0.47
C ASN A 70 2.03 -2.80 -1.05
N ARG A 71 3.03 -2.38 -1.85
CA ARG A 71 3.02 -1.09 -2.54
C ARG A 71 3.30 -1.30 -4.02
N GLU A 72 2.37 -0.87 -4.86
CA GLU A 72 2.52 -0.80 -6.30
C GLU A 72 2.70 0.64 -6.73
N CYS A 73 3.59 0.86 -7.70
CA CYS A 73 3.89 2.19 -8.21
C CYS A 73 3.87 2.21 -9.73
N CYS A 74 3.58 3.37 -10.30
CA CYS A 74 3.47 3.57 -11.73
C CYS A 74 3.71 5.04 -12.10
N ASP A 75 4.03 5.30 -13.37
CA ASP A 75 4.65 6.57 -13.81
C ASP A 75 3.74 7.37 -14.75
N SER A 76 2.56 6.85 -15.08
CA SER A 76 1.59 7.51 -15.96
C SER A 76 0.53 8.25 -15.16
N ASP A 77 -0.04 9.30 -15.75
CA ASP A 77 -1.12 10.05 -15.09
C ASP A 77 -2.27 9.11 -14.69
N PHE A 78 -2.71 9.23 -13.44
CA PHE A 78 -3.84 8.49 -12.88
C PHE A 78 -3.72 6.96 -12.90
N CYS A 79 -2.51 6.42 -13.08
CA CYS A 79 -2.27 4.98 -13.24
C CYS A 79 -2.64 4.13 -12.00
N ASN A 80 -2.71 4.72 -10.80
CA ASN A 80 -3.14 4.06 -9.57
C ASN A 80 -4.68 4.12 -9.35
N GLY A 81 -5.46 4.43 -10.40
CA GLY A 81 -6.91 4.62 -10.32
C GLY A 81 -7.73 3.36 -10.05
N GLY A 82 -7.22 2.17 -10.39
CA GLY A 82 -7.92 0.89 -10.22
C GLY A 82 -8.12 0.47 -8.76
N ASP A 83 -8.86 -0.61 -8.52
CA ASP A 83 -8.98 -1.18 -7.17
C ASP A 83 -7.61 -1.66 -6.66
N VAL A 84 -7.33 -1.39 -5.39
CA VAL A 84 -6.09 -1.85 -4.75
C VAL A 84 -6.17 -3.37 -4.62
N GLN A 85 -5.34 -4.10 -5.37
CA GLN A 85 -5.30 -5.56 -5.27
C GLN A 85 -4.38 -6.00 -4.13
N VAL A 86 -4.88 -6.96 -3.35
CA VAL A 86 -4.15 -7.56 -2.24
C VAL A 86 -3.52 -8.86 -2.74
N PRO A 87 -2.18 -8.97 -2.81
CA PRO A 87 -1.57 -10.27 -3.03
C PRO A 87 -1.85 -11.17 -1.81
N PRO A 88 -2.20 -12.45 -2.01
CA PRO A 88 -2.43 -13.40 -0.92
C PRO A 88 -1.18 -13.57 -0.06
N ALA A 89 -1.36 -13.84 1.24
CA ALA A 89 -0.27 -14.08 2.21
C ALA A 89 0.74 -15.12 1.71
N ASP A 90 2.01 -14.72 1.58
CA ASP A 90 3.10 -15.68 1.43
C ASP A 90 3.42 -16.27 2.80
N ASN A 91 2.99 -17.50 3.01
CA ASN A 91 3.21 -18.25 4.25
C ASN A 91 4.36 -19.25 4.11
N THR A 92 5.24 -19.06 3.13
CA THR A 92 6.42 -19.92 2.95
C THR A 92 7.34 -19.80 4.17
N PRO A 93 7.61 -20.89 4.91
CA PRO A 93 8.50 -20.85 6.07
C PRO A 93 9.91 -20.41 5.67
N ASN A 94 10.46 -19.42 6.37
CA ASN A 94 11.87 -19.07 6.30
C ASN A 94 12.68 -20.08 7.12
N GLY A 95 13.36 -20.99 6.42
CA GLY A 95 14.16 -22.08 6.99
C GLY A 95 15.39 -21.63 7.76
#